data_AF-A0ABC8JG93-F1
#
_entry.id   AF-A0ABC8JG93-F1
#
_cell.length_a   1.000
_cell.length_b   1.000
_cell.length_c   1.000
_cell.angle_alpha   90.00
_cell.angle_beta   90.00
_cell.angle_gamma   90.00
#
_symmetry.space_group_name_H-M   'P 1'
#
loop_
_entity.id
_entity.type
_entity.pdbx_description
1 polymer ?
#
loop_
_entity_poly.entity_id
_entity_poly.type
_entity_poly.pdbx_seq_one_letter_code
_entity_poly.pdbx_strand_id
1 'polypeptide(L)'
;MYSQLLETFIKNSQEKDRLFNAIETIPCISRDEGLHCDFACLLYSFLQKKLSVEKVYQIVHEAVEIETEFVCKGLSCDLIGMNSDLMSQYIQFVTDRLLVTLGCERRYKAENPFDWMEFISLQ
;
A
#
# COMPACT_ATOMS: atom_id res chain seq x y z
N MET A 1 9.05 -11.11 13.10
CA MET A 1 9.98 -10.85 11.98
C MET A 1 10.50 -9.42 12.03
N TYR A 2 9.62 -8.39 12.01
CA TYR A 2 10.03 -6.98 12.21
C TYR A 2 10.78 -6.73 13.53
N SER A 3 10.38 -7.40 14.61
CA SER A 3 11.07 -7.36 15.91
C SER A 3 12.54 -7.80 15.81
N GLN A 4 12.84 -8.89 15.11
CA GLN A 4 14.22 -9.40 14.95
C GLN A 4 15.08 -8.50 14.05
N LEU A 5 14.48 -7.87 13.04
CA LEU A 5 15.16 -6.88 12.21
C LEU A 5 15.48 -5.62 13.00
N LEU A 6 14.53 -5.09 13.79
CA LEU A 6 14.77 -3.94 14.67
C LEU A 6 15.87 -4.22 15.70
N GLU A 7 15.93 -5.44 16.26
CA GLU A 7 17.00 -5.86 17.17
C GLU A 7 18.38 -5.88 16.53
N THR A 8 18.44 -6.17 15.23
CA THR A 8 19.71 -6.30 14.51
C THR A 8 20.25 -4.94 14.06
N PHE A 9 19.36 -4.03 13.65
CA PHE A 9 19.75 -2.76 13.04
C PHE A 9 19.77 -1.56 14.01
N ILE A 10 19.06 -1.61 15.13
CA ILE A 10 18.93 -0.47 16.05
C ILE A 10 19.60 -0.77 17.39
N LYS A 11 20.76 -0.15 17.59
CA LYS A 11 21.58 -0.32 18.81
C LYS A 11 21.12 0.55 19.98
N ASN A 12 20.36 1.61 19.71
CA ASN A 12 19.84 2.50 20.75
C ASN A 12 18.57 1.88 21.36
N SER A 13 18.62 1.54 22.65
CA SER A 13 17.51 0.91 23.37
C SER A 13 16.25 1.78 23.40
N GLN A 14 16.39 3.10 23.50
CA GLN A 14 15.24 4.01 23.61
C GLN A 14 14.52 4.18 22.28
N GLU A 15 15.27 4.14 21.18
CA GLU A 15 14.75 4.20 19.81
C GLU A 15 14.16 2.84 19.39
N LYS A 16 14.79 1.74 19.82
CA LYS A 16 14.23 0.40 19.72
C LYS A 16 12.86 0.34 20.39
N ASP A 17 12.75 0.73 21.67
CA ASP A 17 11.47 0.69 22.39
C ASP A 17 10.39 1.55 21.73
N ARG A 18 10.75 2.74 21.23
CA ARG A 18 9.84 3.60 20.49
C ARG A 18 9.33 2.93 19.20
N LEU A 19 10.21 2.30 18.43
CA LEU A 19 9.85 1.64 17.16
C LEU A 19 9.11 0.32 17.38
N PHE A 20 9.42 -0.40 18.47
CA PHE A 20 8.64 -1.56 18.90
C PHE A 20 7.19 -1.17 19.20
N ASN A 21 6.96 -0.05 19.92
CA ASN A 21 5.60 0.45 20.15
C ASN A 21 4.91 0.90 18.85
N ALA A 22 5.67 1.42 17.88
CA ALA A 22 5.11 1.78 16.57
C ALA A 22 4.60 0.55 15.80
N ILE A 23 5.26 -0.62 15.94
CA ILE A 23 4.78 -1.89 15.35
C ILE A 23 3.37 -2.24 15.82
N GLU A 24 2.99 -1.90 17.06
CA GLU A 24 1.63 -2.18 17.56
C GLU A 24 0.57 -1.28 16.91
N THR A 25 0.96 -0.08 16.45
CA THR A 25 0.03 0.91 15.89
C THR A 25 -0.15 0.75 14.38
N ILE A 26 0.90 0.34 13.67
CA ILE A 26 0.90 0.19 12.20
C ILE A 26 -0.26 -0.72 11.68
N PRO A 27 -0.54 -1.90 12.28
CA PRO A 27 -1.64 -2.74 11.84
C PRO A 27 -3.02 -2.09 12.00
N CYS A 28 -3.25 -1.37 13.11
CA CYS A 28 -4.52 -0.67 13.33
C CYS A 28 -4.74 0.43 12.30
N ILE A 29 -3.70 1.20 11.97
CA ILE A 29 -3.78 2.24 10.93
C ILE A 29 -4.09 1.59 9.57
N SER A 30 -3.36 0.54 9.19
CA SER A 30 -3.58 -0.15 7.91
C SER A 30 -4.99 -0.69 7.78
N ARG A 31 -5.55 -1.26 8.85
CA ARG A 31 -6.93 -1.76 8.89
C ARG A 31 -7.94 -0.63 8.72
N ASP A 32 -7.76 0.46 9.47
CA ASP A 32 -8.70 1.57 9.46
C ASP A 32 -8.70 2.27 8.08
N GLU A 33 -7.54 2.43 7.44
CA GLU A 33 -7.45 2.96 6.06
C GLU A 33 -8.02 1.99 5.01
N GLY A 34 -7.92 0.67 5.24
CA GLY A 34 -8.63 -0.34 4.45
C GLY A 34 -10.14 -0.13 4.50
N LEU A 35 -10.71 0.04 5.70
CA LEU A 35 -12.13 0.32 5.89
C LEU A 35 -12.56 1.65 5.24
N HIS A 36 -11.73 2.69 5.30
CA HIS A 36 -12.00 3.96 4.61
C HIS A 36 -12.07 3.77 3.08
N CYS A 37 -11.14 2.99 2.52
CA CYS A 37 -11.10 2.68 1.10
C CYS A 37 -12.35 1.91 0.65
N ASP A 38 -12.72 0.86 1.40
CA ASP A 38 -13.91 0.05 1.13
C ASP A 38 -15.19 0.89 1.22
N PHE A 39 -15.27 1.76 2.24
CA PHE A 39 -16.40 2.67 2.40
C PHE A 39 -16.52 3.65 1.22
N ALA A 40 -15.41 4.22 0.75
CA ALA A 40 -15.40 5.08 -0.43
C ALA A 40 -15.85 4.34 -1.70
N CYS A 41 -15.40 3.10 -1.90
CA CYS A 41 -15.84 2.25 -3.00
C CYS A 41 -17.34 1.92 -2.91
N LEU A 42 -17.83 1.63 -1.70
CA LEU A 42 -19.25 1.38 -1.46
C LEU A 42 -20.10 2.62 -1.79
N LEU A 43 -19.70 3.80 -1.33
CA LEU A 43 -20.38 5.06 -1.69
C LEU A 43 -20.36 5.29 -3.20
N TYR A 44 -19.23 5.05 -3.85
CA TYR A 44 -19.10 5.16 -5.31
C TYR A 44 -20.05 4.20 -6.06
N SER A 45 -20.30 3.02 -5.50
CA SER A 45 -21.22 2.03 -6.08
C SER A 45 -22.66 2.54 -6.19
N PHE A 46 -23.09 3.40 -5.26
CA PHE A 46 -24.44 3.98 -5.21
C PHE A 46 -24.63 5.21 -6.11
N LEU A 47 -23.55 5.74 -6.71
CA LEU A 47 -23.64 6.90 -7.61
C LEU A 47 -24.40 6.53 -8.89
N GLN A 48 -25.43 7.31 -9.22
CA GLN A 48 -26.19 7.18 -10.47
C GLN A 48 -25.36 7.58 -11.69
N LYS A 49 -24.52 8.62 -11.55
CA LYS A 49 -23.62 9.10 -12.60
C LYS A 49 -22.17 8.84 -12.19
N LYS A 50 -21.63 7.72 -12.67
CA LYS A 50 -20.23 7.35 -12.45
C LYS A 50 -19.29 8.13 -13.39
N LEU A 51 -18.01 8.18 -13.02
CA LEU A 51 -16.96 8.71 -13.88
C LEU A 51 -16.77 7.78 -15.09
N SER A 52 -16.23 8.30 -16.19
CA SER A 52 -15.79 7.42 -17.28
C SER A 52 -14.60 6.59 -16.81
N VAL A 53 -14.47 5.39 -17.37
CA VAL A 53 -13.39 4.46 -17.01
C VAL A 53 -12.03 5.10 -17.25
N GLU A 54 -11.88 5.88 -18.32
CA GLU A 54 -10.66 6.61 -18.65
C GLU A 54 -10.28 7.61 -17.57
N LYS A 55 -11.27 8.32 -16.98
CA LYS A 55 -11.01 9.29 -15.93
C LYS A 55 -10.61 8.61 -14.63
N VAL A 56 -11.23 7.47 -14.29
CA VAL A 56 -10.82 6.64 -13.14
C VAL A 56 -9.38 6.16 -13.32
N TYR A 57 -9.05 5.62 -14.50
CA TYR A 57 -7.69 5.18 -14.80
C TYR A 57 -6.68 6.31 -14.75
N GLN A 58 -7.04 7.52 -15.22
CA GLN A 58 -6.16 8.67 -15.13
C GLN A 58 -5.84 9.00 -13.67
N ILE A 59 -6.85 9.18 -12.82
CA ILE A 59 -6.68 9.56 -11.41
C ILE A 59 -5.81 8.53 -10.68
N VAL A 60 -6.12 7.25 -10.87
CA VAL A 60 -5.42 6.16 -10.20
C VAL A 60 -3.99 6.02 -10.71
N HIS A 61 -3.76 6.21 -12.02
CA HIS A 61 -2.41 6.15 -12.59
C HIS A 61 -1.51 7.28 -12.07
N GLU A 62 -2.01 8.50 -12.00
CA GLU A 62 -1.28 9.64 -11.41
C GLU A 62 -0.91 9.36 -9.94
N ALA A 63 -1.82 8.76 -9.17
CA ALA A 63 -1.54 8.37 -7.78
C ALA A 63 -0.42 7.30 -7.68
N VAL A 64 -0.43 6.30 -8.58
CA VAL A 64 0.63 5.28 -8.63
C VAL A 64 1.99 5.88 -8.93
N GLU A 65 2.07 6.81 -9.89
CA GLU A 65 3.34 7.46 -10.25
C GLU A 65 3.91 8.25 -9.08
N ILE A 66 3.07 9.03 -8.40
CA ILE A 66 3.46 9.82 -7.23
C ILE A 66 3.95 8.92 -6.10
N GLU A 67 3.20 7.86 -5.77
CA GLU A 67 3.56 6.95 -4.69
C GLU A 67 4.85 6.18 -4.99
N THR A 68 4.99 5.73 -6.24
CA THR A 68 6.21 5.04 -6.70
C THR A 68 7.42 5.96 -6.60
N GLU A 69 7.29 7.22 -7.04
CA GLU A 69 8.37 8.21 -6.92
C GLU A 69 8.71 8.48 -5.45
N PHE A 70 7.70 8.68 -4.61
CA PHE A 70 7.90 8.95 -3.19
C PHE A 70 8.64 7.81 -2.49
N VAL A 71 8.20 6.57 -2.68
CA VAL A 71 8.79 5.41 -1.99
C VAL A 71 10.15 5.02 -2.58
N CYS A 72 10.29 5.01 -3.91
CA CYS A 72 11.51 4.54 -4.57
C CYS A 72 12.61 5.61 -4.62
N LYS A 73 12.26 6.89 -4.73
CA LYS A 73 13.25 7.98 -4.84
C LYS A 73 13.25 8.87 -3.60
N GLY A 74 12.08 9.32 -3.16
CA GLY A 74 11.95 10.25 -2.02
C GLY A 74 12.49 9.66 -0.71
N LEU A 75 11.98 8.50 -0.32
CA LEU A 75 12.45 7.73 0.85
C LEU A 75 13.61 6.80 0.50
N SER A 76 13.76 6.44 -0.78
CA SER A 76 14.72 5.45 -1.26
C SER A 76 14.59 4.12 -0.51
N CYS A 77 13.52 3.36 -0.77
CA CYS A 77 13.26 2.08 -0.10
C CYS A 77 14.41 1.05 -0.18
N ASP A 78 15.32 1.21 -1.15
CA ASP A 78 16.57 0.43 -1.23
C ASP A 78 17.46 0.61 0.01
N LEU A 79 17.42 1.79 0.66
CA LEU A 79 18.19 2.08 1.88
C LEU A 79 17.71 1.28 3.10
N ILE A 80 16.46 0.85 3.10
CA ILE A 80 15.89 -0.01 4.15
C ILE A 80 15.91 -1.50 3.76
N GLY A 81 16.62 -1.85 2.67
CA GLY A 81 16.80 -3.22 2.20
C GLY A 81 15.61 -3.79 1.42
N MET A 82 14.70 -2.95 0.91
CA MET A 82 13.63 -3.36 0.01
C MET A 82 14.02 -3.08 -1.43
N ASN A 83 13.62 -3.92 -2.39
CA ASN A 83 13.88 -3.66 -3.81
C ASN A 83 12.80 -2.72 -4.39
N SER A 84 13.22 -1.62 -4.99
CA SER A 84 12.35 -0.62 -5.62
C SER A 84 11.47 -1.16 -6.76
N ASP A 85 11.95 -2.12 -7.56
CA ASP A 85 11.13 -2.75 -8.61
C ASP A 85 9.98 -3.57 -8.01
N LEU A 86 10.27 -4.38 -6.98
CA LEU A 86 9.26 -5.16 -6.26
C LEU A 86 8.26 -4.26 -5.53
N MET A 87 8.72 -3.15 -4.94
CA MET A 87 7.81 -2.18 -4.32
C MET A 87 6.89 -1.53 -5.35
N SER A 88 7.43 -1.15 -6.51
CA SER A 88 6.63 -0.60 -7.62
C SER A 88 5.59 -1.61 -8.10
N GLN A 89 5.96 -2.89 -8.22
CA GLN A 89 5.04 -3.97 -8.56
C GLN A 89 3.94 -4.14 -7.50
N TYR A 90 4.27 -4.03 -6.22
CA TYR A 90 3.28 -4.09 -5.14
C TYR A 90 2.26 -2.94 -5.19
N ILE A 91 2.72 -1.71 -5.43
CA ILE A 91 1.84 -0.54 -5.61
C ILE A 91 0.86 -0.78 -6.78
N GLN A 92 1.36 -1.34 -7.88
CA GLN A 92 0.53 -1.72 -9.04
C GLN A 92 -0.48 -2.84 -8.71
N PHE A 93 -0.08 -3.83 -7.91
CA PHE A 93 -0.97 -4.90 -7.45
C PHE A 93 -2.12 -4.36 -6.60
N VAL A 94 -1.82 -3.50 -5.61
CA VAL A 94 -2.83 -2.85 -4.77
C VAL A 94 -3.77 -2.00 -5.61
N THR A 95 -3.22 -1.29 -6.61
CA THR A 95 -3.98 -0.49 -7.55
C THR A 95 -4.96 -1.31 -8.36
N ASP A 96 -4.54 -2.45 -8.90
CA ASP A 96 -5.42 -3.34 -9.65
C ASP A 96 -6.55 -3.89 -8.76
N ARG A 97 -6.30 -4.16 -7.48
CA ARG A 97 -7.37 -4.53 -6.53
C ARG A 97 -8.39 -3.41 -6.39
N LEU A 98 -7.96 -2.17 -6.19
CA LEU A 98 -8.84 -1.01 -6.10
C LEU A 98 -9.69 -0.83 -7.37
N LEU A 99 -9.07 -0.94 -8.55
CA LEU A 99 -9.77 -0.82 -9.83
C LEU A 99 -10.87 -1.87 -9.97
N VAL A 100 -10.61 -3.12 -9.57
CA VAL A 100 -11.61 -4.19 -9.56
C VAL A 100 -12.76 -3.87 -8.60
N THR A 101 -12.48 -3.37 -7.39
CA THR A 101 -13.51 -2.98 -6.42
C THR A 101 -14.39 -1.83 -6.94
N LEU A 102 -13.82 -0.90 -7.72
CA LEU A 102 -14.56 0.17 -8.39
C LEU A 102 -15.37 -0.31 -9.62
N GLY A 103 -15.23 -1.58 -10.02
CA GLY A 103 -15.91 -2.18 -11.17
C GLY A 103 -15.21 -1.97 -12.51
N CYS A 104 -13.91 -1.65 -12.49
CA CYS A 104 -13.07 -1.49 -13.69
C CYS A 104 -12.19 -2.74 -13.91
N GLU A 105 -11.71 -2.92 -15.14
CA GLU A 105 -10.72 -3.97 -15.43
C GLU A 105 -9.35 -3.60 -14.87
N ARG A 106 -8.53 -4.63 -14.58
CA ARG A 106 -7.13 -4.46 -14.15
C ARG A 106 -6.32 -3.80 -15.25
N ARG A 107 -5.49 -2.83 -14.86
CA ARG A 107 -4.63 -2.06 -15.78
C ARG A 107 -3.23 -2.64 -15.86
N TYR A 108 -2.63 -2.97 -14.73
CA TYR A 108 -1.22 -3.38 -14.64
C TYR A 108 -1.04 -4.90 -14.74
N LYS A 109 -2.05 -5.65 -14.31
CA LYS A 109 -2.04 -7.11 -14.16
C LYS A 109 -0.87 -7.60 -13.30
N ALA A 110 -0.51 -6.80 -12.29
CA ALA A 110 0.59 -7.11 -11.39
C ALA A 110 0.19 -8.19 -10.38
N GLU A 111 1.14 -9.06 -10.04
CA GLU A 111 1.01 -10.03 -8.96
C GLU A 111 1.66 -9.49 -7.69
N ASN A 112 1.22 -9.94 -6.52
CA ASN A 112 1.81 -9.55 -5.24
C ASN A 112 3.23 -10.13 -5.11
N PRO A 113 4.30 -9.31 -5.04
CA PRO A 113 5.66 -9.79 -4.90
C PRO A 113 6.04 -10.11 -3.44
N PHE A 114 5.16 -9.85 -2.47
CA PHE A 114 5.42 -10.00 -1.04
C PHE A 114 4.42 -10.95 -0.37
N ASP A 115 4.76 -12.24 -0.29
CA ASP A 115 3.93 -13.28 0.34
C ASP A 115 3.57 -12.94 1.82
N TRP A 116 4.48 -12.27 2.52
CA TRP A 116 4.27 -11.86 3.92
C TRP A 116 3.28 -10.69 4.09
N MET A 117 2.94 -9.97 3.02
CA MET A 117 1.93 -8.90 3.06
C MET A 117 0.49 -9.40 2.85
N GLU A 118 0.28 -10.67 2.47
CA GLU A 118 -1.07 -11.24 2.31
C GLU A 118 -1.92 -11.09 3.57
N PHE A 119 -1.30 -11.21 4.76
CA PHE A 119 -2.00 -11.18 6.04
C PHE A 119 -2.29 -9.77 6.57
N ILE A 120 -1.62 -8.73 6.06
CA ILE A 120 -1.81 -7.34 6.51
C ILE A 120 -3.01 -6.70 5.79
N SER A 121 -3.35 -7.21 4.61
CA SER A 121 -4.33 -6.61 3.68
C SER A 121 -5.64 -7.40 3.54
N LEU A 122 -5.89 -8.36 4.45
CA LEU A 122 -7.06 -9.25 4.50
C LEU A 122 -7.92 -9.10 5.78
N GLN A 123 -7.77 -8.01 6.53
CA GLN A 123 -8.65 -7.67 7.66
C GLN A 123 -9.41 -6.37 7.44
#